data_AF-A0A7S1VQ10-F1
#
_entry.id   AF-A0A7S1VQ10-F1
#
_cell.length_a   1.000
_cell.length_b   1.000
_cell.length_c   1.000
_cell.angle_alpha   90.00
_cell.angle_beta   90.00
_cell.angle_gamma   90.00
#
_symmetry.space_group_name_H-M   'P 1'
#
loop_
_entity.id
_entity.type
_entity.pdbx_description
1 polymer ?
#
loop_
_entity_poly.entity_id
_entity_poly.type
_entity_poly.pdbx_seq_one_letter_code
_entity_poly.pdbx_strand_id
1 'polypeptide(L)'
;SLLTERHSNHFMVFNLCGEAQRQYDGESLWGGRYAVCGFDDHNPAPFPLLLSLCESVDRWLNECEENVAVIHCKAGKGRTGLVISSYLLHV
;
A
#
# COMPACT_ATOMS: atom_id res chain seq x y z
N SER A 1 11.71 -12.21 -4.87
CA SER A 1 11.56 -11.59 -3.53
C SER A 1 10.63 -12.47 -2.70
N LEU A 2 10.52 -12.26 -1.38
CA LEU A 2 9.56 -12.98 -0.53
C LEU A 2 8.13 -12.92 -1.10
N LEU A 3 7.75 -11.76 -1.63
CA LEU A 3 6.42 -11.55 -2.23
C LEU A 3 6.22 -12.41 -3.48
N THR A 4 7.19 -12.43 -4.40
CA THR A 4 7.11 -13.29 -5.60
C THR A 4 7.10 -14.78 -5.25
N GLU A 5 7.88 -15.19 -4.25
CA GLU A 5 7.95 -16.60 -3.82
C GLU A 5 6.65 -17.08 -3.18
N ARG A 6 5.97 -16.21 -2.40
CA ARG A 6 4.79 -16.58 -1.61
C ARG A 6 3.47 -16.25 -2.28
N HIS A 7 3.44 -15.27 -3.17
CA HIS A 7 2.22 -14.72 -3.75
C HIS A 7 2.30 -14.58 -5.27
N SER A 8 3.36 -15.08 -5.93
CA SER A 8 3.51 -15.02 -7.39
C SER A 8 3.29 -13.60 -7.94
N ASN A 9 2.17 -13.34 -8.61
CA ASN A 9 1.76 -12.02 -9.11
C ASN A 9 0.52 -11.45 -8.39
N HIS A 10 0.03 -12.11 -7.35
CA HIS A 10 -1.16 -11.76 -6.56
C HIS A 10 -0.80 -10.86 -5.38
N PHE A 11 0.04 -9.84 -5.62
CA PHE A 11 0.30 -8.82 -4.61
C PHE A 11 0.40 -7.43 -5.22
N MET A 12 0.00 -6.40 -4.47
CA MET A 12 0.21 -4.98 -4.81
C MET A 12 0.89 -4.28 -3.63
N VAL A 13 1.97 -3.55 -3.90
CA VAL A 13 2.71 -2.81 -2.88
C VAL A 13 2.22 -1.36 -2.80
N PHE A 14 1.64 -0.96 -1.68
CA PHE A 14 1.24 0.41 -1.38
C PHE A 14 2.28 1.07 -0.48
N ASN A 15 3.08 1.98 -1.05
CA ASN A 15 4.11 2.71 -0.31
C ASN A 15 3.56 4.03 0.23
N LEU A 16 3.47 4.14 1.55
CA LEU A 16 2.99 5.33 2.26
C LEU A 16 4.10 6.35 2.56
N CYS A 17 5.33 6.12 2.09
CA CYS A 17 6.42 7.07 2.23
C CYS A 17 6.26 8.23 1.25
N GLY A 18 6.08 9.47 1.75
CA GLY A 18 6.14 10.68 0.93
C GLY A 18 7.56 11.08 0.55
N GLU A 19 8.55 10.53 1.24
CA GLU A 19 9.95 10.84 1.07
C GLU A 19 10.49 10.27 -0.27
N ALA A 20 11.04 11.12 -1.14
CA ALA A 20 11.49 10.71 -2.49
C ALA A 20 12.56 9.60 -2.46
N GLN A 21 13.48 9.66 -1.50
CA GLN A 21 14.53 8.65 -1.29
C GLN A 21 14.01 7.30 -0.76
N ARG A 22 12.70 7.19 -0.47
CA ARG A 22 12.03 5.97 -0.02
C ARG A 22 11.15 5.36 -1.13
N GLN A 23 11.22 5.89 -2.35
CA GLN A 23 10.57 5.30 -3.51
C GLN A 23 11.44 4.19 -4.09
N TYR A 24 10.79 3.14 -4.59
CA TYR A 24 11.44 2.03 -5.25
C TYR A 24 11.16 2.08 -6.75
N ASP A 25 12.04 1.46 -7.54
CA ASP A 25 11.74 1.14 -8.94
C ASP A 25 10.74 -0.03 -9.00
N GLY A 26 9.46 0.29 -8.85
CA GLY A 26 8.38 -0.69 -8.80
C GLY A 26 8.17 -1.46 -10.10
N GLU A 27 8.57 -0.88 -11.24
CA GLU A 27 8.51 -1.56 -12.53
C GLU A 27 9.48 -2.73 -12.55
N SER A 28 10.76 -2.49 -12.26
CA SER A 28 11.78 -3.53 -12.25
C SER A 28 11.60 -4.55 -11.13
N LEU A 29 11.14 -4.14 -9.94
CA LEU A 29 11.05 -5.01 -8.78
C LEU A 29 9.78 -5.86 -8.75
N TRP A 30 8.67 -5.30 -9.22
CA TRP A 30 7.34 -5.88 -9.04
C TRP A 30 6.47 -5.80 -10.30
N GLY A 31 7.04 -5.52 -11.48
CA GLY A 31 6.31 -5.51 -12.75
C GLY A 31 5.10 -4.59 -12.71
N GLY A 32 5.28 -3.38 -12.18
CA GLY A 32 4.24 -2.36 -12.07
C GLY A 32 3.28 -2.53 -10.88
N ARG A 33 3.41 -3.59 -10.07
CA ARG A 33 2.58 -3.83 -8.86
C ARG A 33 3.04 -2.99 -7.67
N TYR A 34 3.09 -1.69 -7.88
CA TYR A 34 3.59 -0.70 -6.94
C TYR A 34 2.82 0.62 -7.06
N ALA A 35 2.20 1.05 -5.96
CA ALA A 35 1.47 2.30 -5.86
C ALA A 35 2.20 3.25 -4.89
N VAL A 36 2.46 4.47 -5.37
CA VAL A 36 3.02 5.56 -4.56
C VAL A 36 1.87 6.34 -3.94
N CYS A 37 1.68 6.18 -2.62
CA CYS A 37 0.59 6.78 -1.86
C CYS A 37 1.13 7.57 -0.66
N GLY A 38 2.24 8.26 -0.88
CA GLY A 38 3.03 8.87 0.18
C GLY A 38 2.37 10.09 0.82
N PHE A 39 2.51 10.18 2.14
CA PHE A 39 2.26 11.39 2.92
C PHE A 39 3.33 11.55 4.00
N ASP A 40 3.49 12.77 4.50
CA ASP A 40 4.60 13.15 5.39
C ASP A 40 4.62 12.33 6.68
N ASP A 41 5.83 11.96 7.11
CA ASP A 41 6.02 11.26 8.38
C ASP A 41 5.51 12.12 9.54
N HIS A 42 4.90 11.48 10.55
CA HIS A 42 4.30 12.13 11.74
C HIS A 42 3.11 13.06 11.47
N ASN A 43 2.52 13.02 10.27
CA ASN A 43 1.28 13.72 9.95
C ASN A 43 0.17 12.71 9.57
N PRO A 44 -1.11 13.03 9.81
CA PRO A 44 -2.19 12.23 9.25
C PRO A 44 -2.21 12.35 7.73
N ALA A 45 -2.69 11.30 7.05
CA ALA A 45 -3.00 11.39 5.63
C ALA A 45 -4.11 12.43 5.41
N PRO A 46 -4.07 13.25 4.34
CA PRO A 46 -5.22 14.02 3.91
C PRO A 46 -6.43 13.10 3.73
N PHE A 47 -7.60 13.49 4.24
CA PHE A 47 -8.80 12.63 4.22
C PHE A 47 -9.16 12.11 2.81
N PRO A 48 -9.09 12.91 1.73
CA PRO A 48 -9.34 12.39 0.37
C PRO A 48 -8.35 11.30 -0.06
N LEU A 49 -7.08 11.40 0.36
CA LEU A 49 -6.08 10.37 0.09
C LEU A 49 -6.41 9.09 0.84
N LEU A 50 -6.84 9.19 2.11
CA LEU A 50 -7.21 8.04 2.92
C LEU A 50 -8.41 7.28 2.33
N LEU A 51 -9.42 7.99 1.83
CA LEU A 51 -10.56 7.39 1.12
C LEU A 51 -10.11 6.68 -0.16
N SER A 52 -9.34 7.37 -1.00
CA SER A 52 -8.82 6.80 -2.25
C SER A 52 -7.92 5.57 -2.02
N LEU A 53 -7.17 5.56 -0.92
CA LEU A 53 -6.39 4.41 -0.47
C LEU A 53 -7.29 3.23 -0.10
N CYS A 54 -8.34 3.46 0.68
CA CYS A 54 -9.29 2.41 1.05
C CYS A 54 -9.95 1.80 -0.20
N GLU A 55 -10.45 2.63 -1.12
CA GLU A 55 -11.05 2.19 -2.38
C GLU A 55 -10.06 1.41 -3.27
N SER A 56 -8.79 1.83 -3.31
CA SER A 56 -7.77 1.17 -4.13
C SER A 56 -7.35 -0.18 -3.56
N VAL A 57 -7.23 -0.28 -2.23
CA VAL A 57 -6.99 -1.54 -1.53
C VAL A 57 -8.17 -2.48 -1.73
N ASP A 58 -9.39 -1.98 -1.53
CA ASP A 58 -10.62 -2.77 -1.70
C ASP A 58 -10.75 -3.33 -3.11
N ARG A 59 -10.57 -2.49 -4.12
CA ARG A 59 -10.60 -2.90 -5.53
C ARG A 59 -9.60 -4.02 -5.79
N TRP A 60 -8.34 -3.86 -5.37
CA TRP A 60 -7.30 -4.86 -5.59
C TRP A 60 -7.64 -6.20 -4.92
N LEU A 61 -8.10 -6.19 -3.67
CA LEU A 61 -8.44 -7.41 -2.94
C LEU A 61 -9.68 -8.11 -3.54
N ASN A 62 -10.61 -7.36 -4.11
CA ASN A 62 -11.82 -7.91 -4.74
C ASN A 62 -11.61 -8.39 -6.20
N GLU A 63 -10.50 -8.05 -6.85
CA GLU A 63 -10.20 -8.51 -8.22
C GLU A 63 -9.88 -10.01 -8.30
N CYS A 64 -9.31 -10.59 -7.24
CA CYS A 64 -8.98 -12.01 -7.16
C CYS A 64 -8.82 -12.44 -5.70
N GLU A 65 -9.41 -13.57 -5.31
CA GLU A 65 -9.36 -14.09 -3.93
C GLU A 65 -7.92 -14.36 -3.41
N GLU A 66 -6.96 -14.57 -4.32
CA GLU A 66 -5.55 -14.78 -3.97
C GLU A 66 -4.78 -13.47 -3.73
N ASN A 67 -5.37 -12.31 -4.07
CA ASN A 67 -4.69 -11.03 -4.02
C ASN A 67 -4.36 -10.59 -2.58
N VAL A 68 -3.14 -10.09 -2.41
CA VAL A 68 -2.63 -9.56 -1.15
C VAL A 68 -2.26 -8.08 -1.31
N ALA A 69 -2.74 -7.23 -0.41
CA ALA A 69 -2.33 -5.83 -0.33
C ALA A 69 -1.15 -5.68 0.65
N VAL A 70 0.00 -5.21 0.16
CA VAL A 70 1.20 -4.99 0.96
C VAL A 70 1.32 -3.51 1.28
N ILE A 71 0.84 -3.11 2.46
CA ILE A 71 0.84 -1.71 2.91
C ILE A 71 2.05 -1.47 3.81
N HIS A 72 2.96 -0.58 3.40
CA HIS A 72 4.14 -0.27 4.20
C HIS A 72 4.42 1.23 4.30
N CYS A 73 5.16 1.61 5.34
CA CYS A 73 5.77 2.93 5.47
C CYS A 73 7.25 2.74 5.82
N LYS A 74 7.86 3.67 6.58
CA LYS A 74 9.25 3.54 7.04
C LYS A 74 9.47 2.43 8.08
N ALA A 75 8.56 2.31 9.05
CA ALA A 75 8.70 1.40 10.19
C ALA A 75 7.46 0.54 10.48
N GLY A 76 6.42 0.63 9.64
CA GLY A 76 5.20 -0.18 9.77
C GLY A 76 4.33 0.13 10.98
N LYS A 77 4.34 1.39 11.49
CA LYS A 77 3.60 1.78 12.70
C LYS A 77 2.47 2.76 12.41
N GLY A 78 2.73 4.07 12.55
CA GLY A 78 1.67 5.11 12.52
C GLY A 78 0.93 5.19 11.18
N ARG A 79 1.65 5.46 10.08
CA ARG A 79 1.05 5.58 8.73
C ARG A 79 0.36 4.29 8.29
N THR A 80 1.04 3.16 8.45
CA THR A 80 0.49 1.83 8.13
C THR A 80 -0.75 1.51 8.96
N GLY A 81 -0.70 1.73 10.28
CA GLY A 81 -1.81 1.49 11.18
C GLY A 81 -3.02 2.39 10.88
N LEU A 82 -2.79 3.67 10.56
CA LEU A 82 -3.84 4.58 10.12
C LEU A 82 -4.59 4.03 8.91
N VAL A 83 -3.87 3.66 7.85
CA VAL A 83 -4.49 3.18 6.60
C VAL A 83 -5.19 1.84 6.81
N ILE A 84 -4.54 0.86 7.45
CA ILE A 84 -5.13 -0.46 7.69
C ILE A 84 -6.38 -0.34 8.57
N SER A 85 -6.31 0.40 9.67
CA SER A 85 -7.45 0.55 10.59
C SER A 85 -8.63 1.26 9.91
N SER A 86 -8.34 2.24 9.05
CA SER A 86 -9.37 2.93 8.27
C SER A 86 -10.01 2.00 7.24
N TYR A 87 -9.22 1.17 6.56
CA TYR A 87 -9.73 0.16 5.63
C TYR A 87 -10.62 -0.87 6.33
N LEU A 88 -10.20 -1.38 7.49
CA LEU A 88 -10.98 -2.34 8.28
C LEU A 88 -12.33 -1.79 8.76
N LEU A 89 -12.50 -0.47 8.84
CA LEU A 89 -13.77 0.20 9.16
C LEU A 89 -14.56 0.61 7.91
N HIS A 90 -13.92 0.63 6.75
CA HIS A 90 -14.54 0.97 5.47
C HIS A 90 -15.36 -0.20 4.90
N VAL A 91 -14.88 -1.44 5.12
CA VAL A 91 -15.52 -2.69 4.71
C VAL A 91 -16.69 -3.09 5.60
#